data_AF-A0A371JWM4-F1
#
_entry.id   AF-A0A371JWM4-F1
#
_cell.length_a   1.000
_cell.length_b   1.000
_cell.length_c   1.000
_cell.angle_alpha   90.00
_cell.angle_beta   90.00
_cell.angle_gamma   90.00
#
_symmetry.space_group_name_H-M   'P 1'
#
loop_
_entity.id
_entity.type
_entity.pdbx_description
1 polymer ?
#
loop_
_entity_poly.entity_id
_entity_poly.type
_entity_poly.pdbx_seq_one_letter_code
_entity_poly.pdbx_strand_id
1 'polypeptide(L)'
;MRLPPYAAACLLCVFALPACGADAPGAQRWTPPALSSDQYESSPTFSPDGRELYFMRADRAFGRYRVLMSRCERGSWSAAVPPSFAGPAQAQEADPFLSHDGQRLYYVSSRGNADPDDLDIWRVQRGRDGAWSVPQRLPEPVNSRASELLPRETADGRLYFGSARPGGPGLTDIYLATPHGDGWDVALVGPPISTAEQEYEVEVSRDGRQLILVGQRGDGRSHLYRFQREGEAWVARGRVPAREDVFQVGPLLSPRGDRVLFGQVADTQDSGELFLADLVPDPDRRWPPRCAE
;
A
#
# COMPACT_ATOMS: atom_id res chain seq x y z
N MET A 1 47.43 -6.48 -32.91
CA MET A 1 47.88 -7.02 -31.60
C MET A 1 49.16 -6.30 -31.20
N ARG A 2 49.10 -5.32 -30.30
CA ARG A 2 50.22 -4.63 -29.58
C ARG A 2 49.61 -3.80 -28.44
N LEU A 3 50.39 -3.53 -27.39
CA LEU A 3 50.01 -2.88 -26.12
C LEU A 3 50.48 -1.37 -26.06
N PRO A 4 50.04 -0.54 -25.08
CA PRO A 4 50.22 0.94 -25.01
C PRO A 4 51.62 1.35 -24.42
N PRO A 5 51.98 2.59 -23.91
CA PRO A 5 51.16 3.76 -23.45
C PRO A 5 51.72 5.22 -23.58
N TYR A 6 50.92 6.21 -23.09
CA TYR A 6 51.20 7.66 -22.83
C TYR A 6 51.43 8.60 -24.05
N ALA A 7 51.24 9.94 -24.01
CA ALA A 7 51.02 10.90 -22.91
C ALA A 7 50.16 12.15 -23.29
N ALA A 8 49.85 12.95 -22.27
CA ALA A 8 49.04 14.17 -22.17
C ALA A 8 49.14 15.31 -23.21
N ALA A 9 48.04 16.06 -23.36
CA ALA A 9 48.02 17.53 -23.48
C ALA A 9 46.73 18.11 -22.86
N CYS A 10 46.85 19.14 -22.00
CA CYS A 10 45.69 19.83 -21.40
C CYS A 10 45.20 20.99 -22.27
N LEU A 11 43.88 21.17 -22.36
CA LEU A 11 43.26 22.48 -22.58
C LEU A 11 41.92 22.56 -21.82
N LEU A 12 41.61 23.75 -21.30
CA LEU A 12 40.60 23.96 -20.25
C LEU A 12 39.16 24.07 -20.78
N CYS A 13 38.26 23.41 -20.05
CA CYS A 13 36.89 23.80 -19.70
C CYS A 13 36.10 24.72 -20.67
N VAL A 14 35.08 24.14 -21.33
CA VAL A 14 33.69 24.26 -20.87
C VAL A 14 32.98 22.93 -21.09
N PHE A 15 32.93 22.07 -20.08
CA PHE A 15 31.87 21.07 -19.99
C PHE A 15 30.84 21.61 -19.00
N ALA A 16 29.61 21.77 -19.48
CA ALA A 16 28.48 21.89 -18.58
C ALA A 16 28.52 20.65 -17.67
N LEU A 17 28.51 20.87 -16.35
CA LEU A 17 28.26 19.79 -15.42
C LEU A 17 26.95 19.12 -15.87
N PRO A 18 26.86 17.77 -15.92
CA PRO A 18 25.54 17.18 -15.87
C PRO A 18 24.90 17.73 -14.61
N ALA A 19 23.75 18.39 -14.75
CA ALA A 19 22.98 18.80 -13.59
C ALA A 19 22.81 17.55 -12.75
N CYS A 20 23.28 17.57 -11.50
CA CYS A 20 22.93 16.54 -10.54
C CYS A 20 21.41 16.40 -10.63
N GLY A 21 20.94 15.20 -10.97
CA GLY A 21 19.51 14.95 -11.08
C GLY A 21 18.89 15.37 -9.76
N ALA A 22 18.18 16.50 -9.76
CA ALA A 22 17.50 16.94 -8.57
C ALA A 22 16.44 15.88 -8.29
N ASP A 23 16.55 15.22 -7.14
CA ASP A 23 15.52 14.30 -6.66
C ASP A 23 14.16 14.97 -6.85
N ALA A 24 13.24 14.31 -7.55
CA ALA A 24 11.93 14.87 -7.82
C ALA A 24 11.29 15.26 -6.47
N PRO A 25 11.00 16.55 -6.22
CA PRO A 25 10.53 17.00 -4.91
C PRO A 25 9.10 16.49 -4.73
N GLY A 26 8.97 15.33 -4.08
CA GLY A 26 7.74 14.55 -4.11
C GLY A 26 7.51 13.70 -2.88
N ALA A 27 8.35 12.68 -2.69
CA ALA A 27 8.23 11.73 -1.58
C ALA A 27 9.53 11.61 -0.79
N GLN A 28 9.43 11.54 0.53
CA GLN A 28 10.56 11.41 1.45
C GLN A 28 10.49 10.06 2.17
N ARG A 29 11.63 9.38 2.36
CA ARG A 29 11.68 8.14 3.16
C ARG A 29 11.20 8.46 4.58
N TRP A 30 10.21 7.72 5.07
CA TRP A 30 9.58 7.92 6.37
C TRP A 30 9.86 6.79 7.36
N THR A 31 10.18 5.58 6.89
CA THR A 31 10.26 4.38 7.73
C THR A 31 11.00 4.59 9.05
N PRO A 32 10.37 4.33 10.20
CA PRO A 32 11.06 4.36 11.48
C PRO A 32 12.25 3.38 11.51
N PRO A 33 13.40 3.74 12.13
CA PRO A 33 14.58 2.88 12.15
C PRO A 33 14.38 1.48 12.77
N ALA A 34 13.36 1.29 13.60
CA ALA A 34 13.01 -0.02 14.17
C ALA A 34 12.25 -0.94 13.18
N LEU A 35 11.79 -0.38 12.04
CA LEU A 35 10.98 -1.07 11.03
C LEU A 35 11.71 -1.21 9.69
N SER A 36 12.62 -0.29 9.36
CA SER A 36 13.52 -0.43 8.21
C SER A 36 14.33 -1.73 8.34
N SER A 37 14.39 -2.50 7.28
CA SER A 37 15.20 -3.72 7.24
C SER A 37 15.83 -3.95 5.86
N ASP A 38 16.37 -5.15 5.64
CA ASP A 38 16.99 -5.54 4.38
C ASP A 38 16.01 -6.25 3.42
N GLN A 39 14.71 -6.17 3.76
CA GLN A 39 13.53 -6.74 3.10
C GLN A 39 12.66 -5.62 2.50
N TYR A 40 11.43 -5.94 2.07
CA TYR A 40 10.49 -4.98 1.49
C TYR A 40 9.34 -4.65 2.44
N GLU A 41 9.35 -3.46 3.03
CA GLU A 41 8.25 -2.91 3.84
C GLU A 41 7.20 -2.17 2.99
N SER A 42 5.91 -2.51 3.14
CA SER A 42 4.80 -1.84 2.44
C SER A 42 3.45 -1.93 3.16
N SER A 43 2.39 -1.45 2.53
CA SER A 43 1.00 -1.57 2.99
C SER A 43 0.79 -1.20 4.48
N PRO A 44 1.24 0.00 4.93
CA PRO A 44 1.11 0.42 6.32
C PRO A 44 -0.34 0.79 6.67
N THR A 45 -0.72 0.61 7.94
CA THR A 45 -1.96 1.14 8.51
C THR A 45 -1.78 1.42 10.01
N PHE A 46 -2.33 2.54 10.50
CA PHE A 46 -2.21 2.95 11.91
C PHE A 46 -3.51 2.76 12.68
N SER A 47 -3.36 2.46 13.97
CA SER A 47 -4.44 2.65 14.95
C SER A 47 -4.93 4.11 14.98
N PRO A 48 -6.20 4.37 15.33
CA PRO A 48 -6.74 5.73 15.39
C PRO A 48 -6.00 6.67 16.37
N ASP A 49 -5.38 6.14 17.41
CA ASP A 49 -4.55 6.86 18.38
C ASP A 49 -3.07 7.00 17.97
N GLY A 50 -2.67 6.41 16.83
CA GLY A 50 -1.31 6.39 16.32
C GLY A 50 -0.30 5.52 17.10
N ARG A 51 -0.74 4.68 18.04
CA ARG A 51 0.14 3.87 18.91
C ARG A 51 0.49 2.49 18.39
N GLU A 52 -0.23 1.97 17.41
CA GLU A 52 0.07 0.72 16.71
C GLU A 52 0.21 0.99 15.21
N LEU A 53 1.18 0.34 14.57
CA LEU A 53 1.38 0.33 13.14
C LEU A 53 1.41 -1.14 12.68
N TYR A 54 0.54 -1.49 11.74
CA TYR A 54 0.53 -2.77 11.04
C TYR A 54 1.04 -2.55 9.62
N PHE A 55 1.83 -3.47 9.09
CA PHE A 55 2.42 -3.35 7.75
C PHE A 55 2.74 -4.73 7.15
N MET A 56 2.93 -4.79 5.84
CA MET A 56 3.48 -5.97 5.16
C MET A 56 5.01 -5.90 5.16
N ARG A 57 5.66 -7.04 5.39
CA ARG A 57 7.07 -7.26 5.06
C ARG A 57 7.21 -8.47 4.14
N ALA A 58 7.90 -8.30 3.01
CA ALA A 58 8.25 -9.37 2.08
C ALA A 58 9.76 -9.60 2.00
N ASP A 59 10.20 -10.84 1.80
CA ASP A 59 11.60 -11.09 1.44
C ASP A 59 11.95 -10.49 0.07
N ARG A 60 13.26 -10.34 -0.21
CA ARG A 60 13.78 -9.72 -1.44
C ARG A 60 13.22 -10.32 -2.72
N ALA A 61 12.92 -11.62 -2.71
CA ALA A 61 12.44 -12.36 -3.87
C ALA A 61 10.92 -12.30 -4.02
N PHE A 62 10.21 -11.67 -3.06
CA PHE A 62 8.76 -11.79 -2.86
C PHE A 62 8.27 -13.25 -2.76
N GLY A 63 9.18 -14.19 -2.44
CA GLY A 63 8.87 -15.60 -2.22
C GLY A 63 8.20 -15.84 -0.86
N ARG A 64 8.25 -14.84 0.03
CA ARG A 64 7.42 -14.82 1.22
C ARG A 64 7.08 -13.41 1.70
N TYR A 65 5.81 -13.18 2.01
CA TYR A 65 5.32 -11.97 2.68
C TYR A 65 4.45 -12.28 3.91
N ARG A 66 4.52 -11.39 4.91
CA ARG A 66 3.82 -11.47 6.19
C ARG A 66 3.31 -10.10 6.67
N VAL A 67 2.15 -10.10 7.32
CA VAL A 67 1.70 -8.99 8.17
C VAL A 67 2.52 -8.98 9.46
N LEU A 68 3.11 -7.84 9.77
CA LEU A 68 3.79 -7.54 11.03
C LEU A 68 3.12 -6.34 11.72
N MET A 69 3.44 -6.14 12.99
CA MET A 69 3.05 -4.97 13.75
C MET A 69 4.17 -4.43 14.64
N SER A 70 4.10 -3.14 14.95
CA SER A 70 4.93 -2.45 15.93
C SER A 70 4.09 -1.54 16.81
N ARG A 71 4.57 -1.28 18.03
CA ARG A 71 3.95 -0.42 19.03
C ARG A 71 4.81 0.81 19.28
N CYS A 72 4.21 1.98 19.38
CA CYS A 72 4.88 3.17 19.89
C CYS A 72 4.96 3.08 21.41
N GLU A 73 6.18 2.93 21.94
CA GLU A 73 6.46 2.77 23.36
C GLU A 73 7.64 3.68 23.76
N ARG A 74 7.41 4.56 24.75
CA ARG A 74 8.44 5.46 25.31
C ARG A 74 9.20 6.27 24.24
N GLY A 75 8.45 6.91 23.33
CA GLY A 75 9.02 7.74 22.26
C GLY A 75 9.76 6.97 21.15
N SER A 76 9.63 5.63 21.08
CA SER A 76 10.20 4.83 19.98
C SER A 76 9.24 3.73 19.50
N TRP A 77 9.32 3.38 18.22
CA TRP A 77 8.63 2.21 17.69
C TRP A 77 9.35 0.93 18.15
N SER A 78 8.60 -0.05 18.63
CA SER A 78 9.11 -1.37 19.02
C SER A 78 9.67 -2.11 17.82
N ALA A 79 10.50 -3.12 18.06
CA ALA A 79 10.80 -4.13 17.04
C ALA A 79 9.50 -4.71 16.46
N ALA A 80 9.50 -4.98 15.16
CA ALA A 80 8.36 -5.54 14.47
C ALA A 80 8.14 -7.01 14.85
N VAL A 81 6.91 -7.38 15.19
CA VAL A 81 6.52 -8.74 15.58
C VAL A 81 5.25 -9.17 14.83
N PRO A 82 5.02 -10.48 14.61
CA PRO A 82 3.74 -10.96 14.10
C PRO A 82 2.59 -10.55 15.05
N PRO A 83 1.45 -10.06 14.53
CA PRO A 83 0.29 -9.76 15.36
C PRO A 83 -0.33 -11.04 15.95
N SER A 84 -1.16 -10.91 16.99
CA SER A 84 -1.77 -12.05 17.68
C SER A 84 -2.71 -12.92 16.80
N PHE A 85 -3.09 -12.41 15.63
CA PHE A 85 -3.93 -13.10 14.65
C PHE A 85 -3.15 -13.71 13.47
N ALA A 86 -1.81 -13.60 13.50
CA ALA A 86 -0.94 -14.09 12.45
C ALA A 86 -1.12 -15.59 12.21
N GLY A 87 -1.12 -15.97 10.94
CA GLY A 87 -1.35 -17.34 10.48
C GLY A 87 -0.16 -18.25 10.67
N PRO A 88 -0.31 -19.55 10.38
CA PRO A 88 0.76 -20.53 10.53
C PRO A 88 1.96 -20.21 9.63
N ALA A 89 3.13 -20.77 9.95
CA ALA A 89 4.42 -20.38 9.37
C ALA A 89 4.60 -20.69 7.87
N GLN A 90 3.63 -21.31 7.20
CA GLN A 90 3.56 -21.52 5.75
C GLN A 90 2.58 -20.58 5.03
N ALA A 91 1.59 -20.00 5.73
CA ALA A 91 0.61 -19.12 5.11
C ALA A 91 1.24 -17.78 4.70
N GLN A 92 0.91 -17.28 3.52
CA GLN A 92 1.26 -15.92 3.12
C GLN A 92 0.21 -14.96 3.70
N GLU A 93 0.65 -13.76 4.10
CA GLU A 93 -0.22 -12.75 4.72
C GLU A 93 0.22 -11.36 4.28
N ALA A 94 -0.68 -10.56 3.71
CA ALA A 94 -0.37 -9.22 3.20
C ALA A 94 -1.43 -8.19 3.60
N ASP A 95 -1.12 -6.94 3.29
CA ASP A 95 -2.07 -5.85 3.12
C ASP A 95 -3.03 -5.60 4.29
N PRO A 96 -2.50 -5.33 5.49
CA PRO A 96 -3.32 -5.00 6.63
C PRO A 96 -3.96 -3.61 6.44
N PHE A 97 -5.28 -3.54 6.62
CA PHE A 97 -6.03 -2.31 6.72
C PHE A 97 -6.82 -2.27 8.02
N LEU A 98 -6.51 -1.28 8.86
CA LEU A 98 -7.22 -1.01 10.10
C LEU A 98 -8.31 0.04 9.83
N SER A 99 -9.56 -0.37 10.04
CA SER A 99 -10.74 0.49 9.95
C SER A 99 -10.60 1.77 10.77
N HIS A 100 -11.25 2.86 10.34
CA HIS A 100 -11.07 4.18 10.92
C HIS A 100 -11.48 4.31 12.41
N ASP A 101 -12.29 3.37 12.90
CA ASP A 101 -12.72 3.24 14.31
C ASP A 101 -11.79 2.34 15.15
N GLY A 102 -10.82 1.67 14.52
CA GLY A 102 -9.87 0.74 15.16
C GLY A 102 -10.45 -0.61 15.57
N GLN A 103 -11.72 -0.88 15.28
CA GLN A 103 -12.46 -2.06 15.76
C GLN A 103 -12.36 -3.27 14.82
N ARG A 104 -12.05 -3.05 13.54
CA ARG A 104 -11.87 -4.11 12.52
C ARG A 104 -10.50 -3.96 11.83
N LEU A 105 -9.79 -5.06 11.66
CA LEU A 105 -8.65 -5.12 10.74
C LEU A 105 -8.95 -6.15 9.65
N TYR A 106 -8.83 -5.72 8.40
CA TYR A 106 -8.89 -6.55 7.20
C TYR A 106 -7.46 -6.81 6.73
N TYR A 107 -7.22 -7.98 6.16
CA TYR A 107 -5.92 -8.37 5.58
C TYR A 107 -6.14 -9.53 4.62
N VAL A 108 -5.15 -9.88 3.81
CA VAL A 108 -5.27 -11.02 2.88
C VAL A 108 -4.38 -12.18 3.31
N SER A 109 -4.83 -13.43 3.09
CA SER A 109 -4.07 -14.63 3.45
C SER A 109 -4.49 -15.89 2.70
N SER A 110 -3.51 -16.72 2.33
CA SER A 110 -3.67 -18.07 1.79
C SER A 110 -3.86 -19.15 2.87
N ARG A 111 -4.20 -18.76 4.09
CA ARG A 111 -4.40 -19.68 5.22
C ARG A 111 -5.59 -20.61 4.98
N GLY A 112 -5.29 -21.88 4.77
CA GLY A 112 -6.31 -22.92 4.53
C GLY A 112 -6.57 -23.18 3.05
N ASN A 113 -5.96 -22.39 2.17
CA ASN A 113 -6.01 -22.59 0.73
C ASN A 113 -4.98 -23.66 0.32
N ALA A 114 -5.26 -24.37 -0.77
CA ALA A 114 -4.38 -25.40 -1.29
C ALA A 114 -3.17 -24.80 -2.03
N ASP A 115 -3.37 -23.63 -2.63
CA ASP A 115 -2.35 -22.83 -3.29
C ASP A 115 -1.88 -21.72 -2.31
N PRO A 116 -0.58 -21.59 -2.03
CA PRO A 116 -0.06 -20.54 -1.14
C PRO A 116 -0.12 -19.12 -1.72
N ASP A 117 -0.32 -18.96 -3.03
CA ASP A 117 -0.45 -17.68 -3.73
C ASP A 117 -1.92 -17.25 -3.96
N ASP A 118 -2.88 -18.15 -3.70
CA ASP A 118 -4.32 -17.84 -3.68
C ASP A 118 -4.70 -17.18 -2.35
N LEU A 119 -4.93 -15.87 -2.38
CA LEU A 119 -5.15 -15.02 -1.20
C LEU A 119 -6.63 -14.64 -1.05
N ASP A 120 -7.21 -15.00 0.08
CA ASP A 120 -8.55 -14.52 0.48
C ASP A 120 -8.46 -13.29 1.37
N ILE A 121 -9.50 -12.47 1.41
CA ILE A 121 -9.70 -11.44 2.45
C ILE A 121 -10.19 -12.09 3.75
N TRP A 122 -9.48 -11.79 4.83
CA TRP A 122 -9.81 -12.13 6.21
C TRP A 122 -10.06 -10.86 7.04
N ARG A 123 -10.84 -11.00 8.11
CA ARG A 123 -11.15 -9.94 9.06
C ARG A 123 -10.96 -10.42 10.50
N VAL A 124 -10.41 -9.56 11.34
CA VAL A 124 -10.45 -9.66 12.81
C VAL A 124 -11.22 -8.49 13.41
N GLN A 125 -11.84 -8.71 14.55
CA GLN A 125 -12.54 -7.70 15.34
C GLN A 125 -11.82 -7.49 16.67
N ARG A 126 -11.76 -6.26 17.16
CA ARG A 126 -11.15 -5.95 18.47
C ARG A 126 -12.16 -6.14 19.59
N GLY A 127 -11.79 -6.93 20.59
CA GLY A 127 -12.54 -7.13 21.81
C GLY A 127 -12.48 -5.92 22.74
N ARG A 128 -13.34 -5.89 23.76
CA ARG A 128 -13.37 -4.84 24.79
C ARG A 128 -12.11 -4.81 25.68
N ASP A 129 -11.37 -5.91 25.70
CA ASP A 129 -10.06 -6.10 26.32
C ASP A 129 -8.90 -5.60 25.43
N GLY A 130 -9.20 -5.13 24.22
CA GLY A 130 -8.21 -4.69 23.23
C GLY A 130 -7.57 -5.82 22.41
N ALA A 131 -7.93 -7.08 22.67
CA ALA A 131 -7.41 -8.24 21.94
C ALA A 131 -8.10 -8.41 20.58
N TRP A 132 -7.39 -9.01 19.61
CA TRP A 132 -7.98 -9.38 18.33
C TRP A 132 -8.72 -10.72 18.42
N SER A 133 -9.89 -10.81 17.78
CA SER A 133 -10.66 -12.04 17.64
C SER A 133 -9.92 -13.11 16.85
N VAL A 134 -10.43 -14.35 16.89
CA VAL A 134 -10.10 -15.35 15.88
C VAL A 134 -10.41 -14.77 14.48
N PRO A 135 -9.51 -14.91 13.49
CA PRO A 135 -9.76 -14.44 12.14
C PRO A 135 -10.92 -15.14 11.44
N GLN A 136 -11.68 -14.37 10.70
CA GLN A 136 -12.82 -14.80 9.91
C GLN A 136 -12.53 -14.55 8.43
N ARG A 137 -12.49 -15.60 7.60
CA ARG A 137 -12.51 -15.47 6.14
C ARG A 137 -13.82 -14.79 5.76
N LEU A 138 -13.79 -13.78 4.89
CA LEU A 138 -15.03 -13.20 4.38
C LEU A 138 -15.74 -14.21 3.46
N PRO A 139 -17.08 -14.21 3.42
CA PRO A 139 -17.82 -15.13 2.58
C PRO A 139 -17.74 -14.71 1.10
N GLU A 140 -18.04 -15.64 0.21
CA GLU A 140 -18.45 -15.33 -1.15
C GLU A 140 -19.67 -14.37 -1.13
N PRO A 141 -19.80 -13.42 -2.06
CA PRO A 141 -18.94 -13.18 -3.22
C PRO A 141 -17.75 -12.24 -2.95
N VAL A 142 -17.46 -11.87 -1.68
CA VAL A 142 -16.31 -11.01 -1.38
C VAL A 142 -15.02 -11.71 -1.75
N ASN A 143 -14.86 -12.97 -1.31
CA ASN A 143 -13.80 -13.84 -1.79
C ASN A 143 -14.26 -14.64 -3.02
N SER A 144 -13.32 -15.07 -3.87
CA SER A 144 -13.60 -15.73 -5.15
C SER A 144 -12.79 -17.01 -5.39
N ARG A 145 -12.41 -17.28 -6.64
CA ARG A 145 -11.46 -18.34 -7.06
C ARG A 145 -10.16 -17.76 -7.65
N ALA A 146 -10.00 -16.44 -7.55
CA ALA A 146 -8.81 -15.70 -7.89
C ALA A 146 -8.41 -14.92 -6.64
N SER A 147 -7.13 -14.62 -6.48
CA SER A 147 -6.66 -13.86 -5.33
C SER A 147 -7.34 -12.50 -5.22
N GLU A 148 -7.73 -12.16 -4.01
CA GLU A 148 -8.13 -10.82 -3.59
C GLU A 148 -6.96 -10.12 -2.89
N LEU A 149 -6.78 -8.84 -3.21
CA LEU A 149 -5.64 -8.03 -2.77
C LEU A 149 -6.10 -6.71 -2.15
N LEU A 150 -5.30 -6.20 -1.21
CA LEU A 150 -5.33 -4.81 -0.75
C LEU A 150 -6.74 -4.30 -0.33
N PRO A 151 -7.43 -4.98 0.60
CA PRO A 151 -8.76 -4.60 1.08
C PRO A 151 -8.74 -3.24 1.78
N ARG A 152 -9.70 -2.35 1.48
CA ARG A 152 -9.90 -1.06 2.14
C ARG A 152 -11.37 -0.83 2.48
N GLU A 153 -11.68 -0.70 3.77
CA GLU A 153 -13.04 -0.45 4.26
C GLU A 153 -13.31 1.07 4.35
N THR A 154 -14.42 1.52 3.78
CA THR A 154 -14.91 2.90 3.89
C THR A 154 -15.70 3.13 5.18
N ALA A 155 -15.93 4.40 5.54
CA ALA A 155 -16.69 4.76 6.74
C ALA A 155 -18.14 4.20 6.78
N ASP A 156 -18.73 3.88 5.63
CA ASP A 156 -20.05 3.25 5.50
C ASP A 156 -20.00 1.71 5.39
N GLY A 157 -18.84 1.09 5.63
CA GLY A 157 -18.67 -0.36 5.71
C GLY A 157 -18.57 -1.08 4.38
N ARG A 158 -18.47 -0.35 3.25
CA ARG A 158 -18.15 -0.96 1.95
C ARG A 158 -16.66 -1.29 1.88
N LEU A 159 -16.30 -2.29 1.09
CA LEU A 159 -14.93 -2.79 0.98
C LEU A 159 -14.45 -2.72 -0.47
N TYR A 160 -13.47 -1.87 -0.74
CA TYR A 160 -12.73 -1.89 -1.99
C TYR A 160 -11.62 -2.94 -1.93
N PHE A 161 -11.32 -3.60 -3.05
CA PHE A 161 -10.20 -4.54 -3.18
C PHE A 161 -9.84 -4.75 -4.66
N GLY A 162 -8.61 -5.18 -4.94
CA GLY A 162 -8.18 -5.64 -6.26
C GLY A 162 -8.41 -7.15 -6.42
N SER A 163 -8.76 -7.60 -7.61
CA SER A 163 -8.90 -9.04 -7.91
C SER A 163 -8.76 -9.33 -9.41
N ALA A 164 -8.24 -10.52 -9.74
CA ALA A 164 -8.21 -11.05 -11.11
C ALA A 164 -9.47 -11.88 -11.46
N ARG A 165 -10.56 -11.72 -10.70
CA ARG A 165 -11.82 -12.44 -10.93
C ARG A 165 -12.43 -12.13 -12.30
N PRO A 166 -13.16 -13.09 -12.92
CA PRO A 166 -13.81 -12.86 -14.21
C PRO A 166 -14.86 -11.74 -14.17
N GLY A 167 -14.93 -10.95 -15.24
CA GLY A 167 -15.92 -9.89 -15.45
C GLY A 167 -15.34 -8.47 -15.50
N GLY A 168 -14.08 -8.30 -15.10
CA GLY A 168 -13.32 -7.07 -15.27
C GLY A 168 -12.73 -6.94 -16.70
N PRO A 169 -12.46 -5.70 -17.16
CA PRO A 169 -11.80 -5.41 -18.44
C PRO A 169 -10.28 -5.65 -18.47
N GLY A 170 -9.59 -5.73 -17.32
CA GLY A 170 -8.14 -5.83 -17.21
C GLY A 170 -7.62 -7.24 -16.87
N LEU A 171 -6.34 -7.32 -16.47
CA LEU A 171 -5.79 -8.56 -15.83
C LEU A 171 -6.05 -8.58 -14.31
N THR A 172 -6.14 -7.39 -13.72
CA THR A 172 -6.54 -7.14 -12.33
C THR A 172 -7.37 -5.87 -12.34
N ASP A 173 -8.48 -5.88 -11.60
CA ASP A 173 -9.47 -4.82 -11.59
C ASP A 173 -9.90 -4.48 -10.17
N ILE A 174 -10.39 -3.26 -9.96
CA ILE A 174 -10.93 -2.81 -8.67
C ILE A 174 -12.42 -3.16 -8.55
N TYR A 175 -12.75 -3.84 -7.46
CA TYR A 175 -14.11 -4.21 -7.08
C TYR A 175 -14.52 -3.53 -5.77
N LEU A 176 -15.83 -3.45 -5.56
CA LEU A 176 -16.46 -2.89 -4.37
C LEU A 176 -17.49 -3.89 -3.84
N ALA A 177 -17.25 -4.43 -2.65
CA ALA A 177 -18.27 -5.13 -1.87
C ALA A 177 -19.12 -4.13 -1.08
N THR A 178 -20.44 -4.21 -1.21
CA THR A 178 -21.40 -3.43 -0.44
C THR A 178 -22.18 -4.36 0.49
N PRO A 179 -22.29 -4.06 1.80
CA PRO A 179 -23.09 -4.87 2.73
C PRO A 179 -24.55 -4.92 2.31
N HIS A 180 -25.12 -6.12 2.26
CA HIS A 180 -26.54 -6.33 1.92
C HIS A 180 -27.10 -7.50 2.75
N GLY A 181 -27.97 -7.17 3.71
CA GLY A 181 -28.43 -8.13 4.71
C GLY A 181 -27.28 -8.66 5.56
N ASP A 182 -27.20 -9.99 5.70
CA ASP A 182 -26.08 -10.68 6.36
C ASP A 182 -24.90 -10.96 5.39
N GLY A 183 -24.99 -10.53 4.13
CA GLY A 183 -24.02 -10.80 3.07
C GLY A 183 -23.49 -9.54 2.38
N TRP A 184 -22.99 -9.71 1.16
CA TRP A 184 -22.35 -8.66 0.37
C TRP A 184 -22.74 -8.78 -1.10
N ASP A 185 -23.04 -7.66 -1.74
CA ASP A 185 -23.08 -7.55 -3.20
C ASP A 185 -21.72 -7.02 -3.69
N VAL A 186 -21.10 -7.67 -4.67
CA VAL A 186 -19.84 -7.22 -5.27
C VAL A 186 -20.07 -6.72 -6.69
N ALA A 187 -19.57 -5.52 -6.98
CA ALA A 187 -19.59 -4.92 -8.31
C ALA A 187 -18.19 -4.42 -8.72
N LEU A 188 -17.92 -4.40 -10.01
CA LEU A 188 -16.77 -3.70 -10.60
C LEU A 188 -16.95 -2.18 -10.37
N VAL A 189 -15.91 -1.46 -9.94
CA VAL A 189 -15.99 0.01 -9.77
C VAL A 189 -16.08 0.73 -11.11
N GLY A 190 -15.44 0.16 -12.14
CA GLY A 190 -15.55 0.59 -13.53
C GLY A 190 -14.74 1.84 -13.86
N PRO A 191 -14.78 2.28 -15.13
CA PRO A 191 -13.99 3.44 -15.57
C PRO A 191 -14.38 4.73 -14.84
N PRO A 192 -13.42 5.63 -14.54
CA PRO A 192 -12.00 5.56 -14.91
C PRO A 192 -11.09 4.81 -13.92
N ILE A 193 -11.67 4.15 -12.91
CA ILE A 193 -10.93 3.40 -11.89
C ILE A 193 -10.48 2.06 -12.46
N SER A 194 -11.42 1.18 -12.83
CA SER A 194 -11.12 -0.09 -13.51
C SER A 194 -11.09 0.11 -15.03
N THR A 195 -10.04 -0.35 -15.73
CA THR A 195 -9.82 -0.12 -17.17
C THR A 195 -9.27 -1.36 -17.87
N ALA A 196 -9.05 -1.29 -19.19
CA ALA A 196 -8.46 -2.40 -19.95
C ALA A 196 -6.95 -2.61 -19.69
N GLU A 197 -6.36 -1.90 -18.72
CA GLU A 197 -4.96 -2.07 -18.29
C GLU A 197 -4.88 -3.00 -17.06
N GLN A 198 -4.18 -2.59 -16.01
CA GLN A 198 -4.05 -3.38 -14.77
C GLN A 198 -4.21 -2.45 -13.56
N GLU A 199 -5.10 -2.79 -12.65
CA GLU A 199 -5.32 -2.08 -11.40
C GLU A 199 -5.23 -3.00 -10.19
N TYR A 200 -4.29 -2.69 -9.30
CA TYR A 200 -3.92 -3.55 -8.19
C TYR A 200 -4.71 -3.22 -6.92
N GLU A 201 -4.95 -1.92 -6.66
CA GLU A 201 -5.62 -1.47 -5.45
C GLU A 201 -6.07 -0.01 -5.50
N VAL A 202 -6.94 0.35 -4.55
CA VAL A 202 -7.27 1.73 -4.24
C VAL A 202 -7.21 1.98 -2.74
N GLU A 203 -6.86 3.20 -2.35
CA GLU A 203 -7.02 3.78 -1.02
C GLU A 203 -8.00 4.94 -1.09
N VAL A 204 -9.03 4.95 -0.23
CA VAL A 204 -10.12 5.94 -0.27
C VAL A 204 -10.09 6.80 0.98
N SER A 205 -10.25 8.12 0.83
CA SER A 205 -10.27 9.04 1.97
C SER A 205 -11.47 8.79 2.88
N ARG A 206 -11.32 9.14 4.17
CA ARG A 206 -12.37 8.95 5.20
C ARG A 206 -13.73 9.58 4.85
N ASP A 207 -13.72 10.64 4.06
CA ASP A 207 -14.91 11.36 3.59
C ASP A 207 -15.46 10.85 2.25
N GLY A 208 -14.83 9.82 1.65
CA GLY A 208 -15.21 9.22 0.38
C GLY A 208 -14.98 10.11 -0.84
N ARG A 209 -14.24 11.22 -0.71
CA ARG A 209 -14.09 12.23 -1.78
C ARG A 209 -12.81 12.13 -2.58
N GLN A 210 -11.77 11.49 -2.07
CA GLN A 210 -10.49 11.29 -2.74
C GLN A 210 -10.17 9.80 -2.80
N LEU A 211 -9.54 9.38 -3.88
CA LEU A 211 -9.09 8.01 -4.10
C LEU A 211 -7.66 8.05 -4.66
N ILE A 212 -6.78 7.20 -4.13
CA ILE A 212 -5.45 6.92 -4.68
C ILE A 212 -5.51 5.51 -5.28
N LEU A 213 -5.26 5.38 -6.57
CA LEU A 213 -5.21 4.11 -7.30
C LEU A 213 -3.75 3.70 -7.51
N VAL A 214 -3.40 2.43 -7.34
CA VAL A 214 -2.18 1.85 -7.93
C VAL A 214 -2.57 1.03 -9.15
N GLY A 215 -2.05 1.39 -10.31
CA GLY A 215 -2.38 0.75 -11.58
C GLY A 215 -1.53 1.24 -12.74
N GLN A 216 -1.69 0.65 -13.91
CA GLN A 216 -1.01 1.04 -15.14
C GLN A 216 -1.85 2.07 -15.92
N ARG A 217 -1.22 3.09 -16.52
CA ARG A 217 -1.89 4.02 -17.44
C ARG A 217 -0.97 4.40 -18.61
N GLY A 218 -1.11 3.70 -19.73
CA GLY A 218 -0.55 4.03 -21.05
C GLY A 218 0.97 3.83 -21.24
N ASP A 219 1.77 3.84 -20.17
CA ASP A 219 3.23 3.64 -20.21
C ASP A 219 3.69 2.22 -19.84
N GLY A 220 2.73 1.31 -19.56
CA GLY A 220 3.00 -0.07 -19.17
C GLY A 220 3.66 -0.22 -17.79
N ARG A 221 3.67 0.83 -16.97
CA ARG A 221 4.19 0.82 -15.59
C ARG A 221 3.11 1.18 -14.59
N SER A 222 3.20 0.58 -13.41
CA SER A 222 2.29 0.88 -12.32
C SER A 222 2.71 2.17 -11.62
N HIS A 223 1.76 3.08 -11.42
CA HIS A 223 1.97 4.30 -10.64
C HIS A 223 0.79 4.58 -9.70
N LEU A 224 1.03 5.47 -8.75
CA LEU A 224 0.01 6.05 -7.87
C LEU A 224 -0.75 7.19 -8.58
N TYR A 225 -2.05 7.03 -8.84
CA TYR A 225 -2.94 8.02 -9.47
C TYR A 225 -3.95 8.61 -8.50
N ARG A 226 -4.14 9.93 -8.54
CA ARG A 226 -5.12 10.66 -7.71
C ARG A 226 -6.43 10.82 -8.45
N PHE A 227 -7.54 10.56 -7.77
CA PHE A 227 -8.91 10.82 -8.23
C PHE A 227 -9.69 11.61 -7.18
N GLN A 228 -10.57 12.49 -7.64
CA GLN A 228 -11.52 13.25 -6.83
C GLN A 228 -12.95 12.85 -7.23
N ARG A 229 -13.85 12.72 -6.26
CA ARG A 229 -15.27 12.47 -6.51
C ARG A 229 -16.00 13.76 -6.85
N GLU A 230 -16.65 13.80 -8.00
CA GLU A 230 -17.47 14.92 -8.47
C GLU A 230 -18.88 14.39 -8.82
N GLY A 231 -19.84 14.66 -7.92
CA GLY A 231 -21.12 13.95 -7.91
C GLY A 231 -20.91 12.46 -7.66
N GLU A 232 -21.36 11.62 -8.59
CA GLU A 232 -21.16 10.16 -8.56
C GLU A 232 -19.90 9.68 -9.30
N ALA A 233 -19.24 10.56 -10.07
CA ALA A 233 -18.09 10.19 -10.90
C ALA A 233 -16.75 10.39 -10.17
N TRP A 234 -15.77 9.52 -10.48
CA TRP A 234 -14.37 9.77 -10.16
C TRP A 234 -13.69 10.52 -11.31
N VAL A 235 -12.92 11.56 -11.00
CA VAL A 235 -12.23 12.38 -12.00
C VAL A 235 -10.76 12.51 -11.64
N ALA A 236 -9.88 12.20 -12.59
CA ALA A 236 -8.43 12.17 -12.37
C ALA A 236 -7.85 13.55 -11.99
N ARG A 237 -6.84 13.56 -11.14
CA ARG A 237 -6.13 14.75 -10.62
C ARG A 237 -4.61 14.67 -10.76
N GLY A 238 -4.11 13.75 -11.60
CA GLY A 238 -2.68 13.53 -11.83
C GLY A 238 -2.10 12.38 -11.00
N ARG A 239 -0.78 12.22 -11.02
CA ARG A 239 -0.05 11.22 -10.21
C ARG A 239 0.23 11.73 -8.79
N VAL A 240 0.44 10.82 -7.85
CA VAL A 240 1.14 11.12 -6.59
C VAL A 240 2.63 11.29 -6.91
N PRO A 241 3.33 12.26 -6.31
CA PRO A 241 4.78 12.37 -6.47
C PRO A 241 5.51 11.13 -5.89
N ALA A 242 6.17 10.35 -6.76
CA ALA A 242 6.90 9.13 -6.42
C ALA A 242 8.02 8.86 -7.44
N ARG A 243 8.84 7.81 -7.23
CA ARG A 243 9.87 7.38 -8.19
C ARG A 243 9.24 6.61 -9.36
N GLU A 244 9.28 7.18 -10.57
CA GLU A 244 8.68 6.59 -11.80
C GLU A 244 9.44 5.35 -12.35
N ASP A 245 10.58 4.99 -11.77
CA ASP A 245 11.44 3.88 -12.19
C ASP A 245 11.23 2.58 -11.38
N VAL A 246 10.41 2.60 -10.33
CA VAL A 246 10.18 1.48 -9.42
C VAL A 246 8.68 1.28 -9.15
N PHE A 247 8.29 0.06 -8.77
CA PHE A 247 6.93 -0.22 -8.33
C PHE A 247 6.63 0.45 -6.99
N GLN A 248 5.43 1.02 -6.84
CA GLN A 248 4.91 1.54 -5.57
C GLN A 248 3.61 0.84 -5.21
N VAL A 249 3.37 0.61 -3.91
CA VAL A 249 2.25 -0.21 -3.41
C VAL A 249 1.84 0.19 -2.00
N GLY A 250 0.63 -0.15 -1.61
CA GLY A 250 0.06 0.07 -0.30
C GLY A 250 -0.08 1.55 0.09
N PRO A 251 -0.70 2.43 -0.73
CA PRO A 251 -1.06 3.75 -0.28
C PRO A 251 -1.96 3.70 0.95
N LEU A 252 -1.65 4.57 1.90
CA LEU A 252 -2.45 4.91 3.07
C LEU A 252 -2.61 6.42 3.10
N LEU A 253 -3.85 6.90 3.06
CA LEU A 253 -4.14 8.32 3.18
C LEU A 253 -4.11 8.76 4.64
N SER A 254 -3.51 9.92 4.85
CA SER A 254 -3.72 10.71 6.08
C SER A 254 -5.22 10.90 6.39
N PRO A 255 -5.62 11.04 7.66
CA PRO A 255 -7.02 11.28 8.03
C PRO A 255 -7.67 12.52 7.37
N ARG A 256 -6.87 13.46 6.86
CA ARG A 256 -7.30 14.67 6.15
C ARG A 256 -7.19 14.56 4.62
N GLY A 257 -6.62 13.48 4.09
CA GLY A 257 -6.36 13.31 2.65
C GLY A 257 -5.25 14.20 2.08
N ASP A 258 -4.53 14.95 2.93
CA ASP A 258 -3.53 15.95 2.55
C ASP A 258 -2.09 15.39 2.41
N ARG A 259 -1.86 14.17 2.89
CA ARG A 259 -0.63 13.36 2.74
C ARG A 259 -0.95 11.90 2.43
N VAL A 260 -0.01 11.17 1.84
CA VAL A 260 -0.07 9.72 1.61
C VAL A 260 1.25 9.05 1.98
N LEU A 261 1.17 7.89 2.64
CA LEU A 261 2.27 6.94 2.81
C LEU A 261 2.12 5.81 1.81
N PHE A 262 3.22 5.25 1.30
CA PHE A 262 3.23 4.08 0.43
C PHE A 262 4.59 3.37 0.50
N GLY A 263 4.65 2.09 0.16
CA GLY A 263 5.90 1.36 -0.05
C GLY A 263 6.45 1.61 -1.46
N GLN A 264 7.77 1.79 -1.59
CA GLN A 264 8.50 1.71 -2.87
C GLN A 264 9.94 1.27 -2.62
N VAL A 265 10.65 0.83 -3.68
CA VAL A 265 12.07 0.47 -3.59
C VAL A 265 12.90 1.67 -3.13
N ALA A 266 13.77 1.43 -2.13
CA ALA A 266 14.51 2.47 -1.44
C ALA A 266 15.69 3.01 -2.28
N ASP A 267 16.66 2.13 -2.55
CA ASP A 267 17.94 2.46 -3.15
C ASP A 267 18.17 1.60 -4.41
N THR A 268 18.55 0.32 -4.26
CA THR A 268 18.75 -0.63 -5.37
C THR A 268 17.97 -1.94 -5.19
N GLN A 269 16.94 -2.10 -6.01
CA GLN A 269 16.09 -3.27 -6.37
C GLN A 269 15.51 -4.20 -5.30
N ASP A 270 16.17 -4.47 -4.17
CA ASP A 270 15.78 -5.62 -3.31
C ASP A 270 15.17 -5.23 -1.95
N SER A 271 15.29 -3.98 -1.50
CA SER A 271 14.63 -3.48 -0.28
C SER A 271 13.62 -2.38 -0.56
N GLY A 272 12.50 -2.46 0.15
CA GLY A 272 11.38 -1.54 0.07
C GLY A 272 11.24 -0.79 1.38
N GLU A 273 11.01 0.51 1.29
CA GLU A 273 10.83 1.39 2.44
C GLU A 273 9.49 2.12 2.31
N LEU A 274 8.96 2.62 3.43
CA LEU A 274 7.80 3.49 3.45
C LEU A 274 8.21 4.93 3.12
N PHE A 275 7.57 5.51 2.12
CA PHE A 275 7.76 6.88 1.66
C PHE A 275 6.48 7.71 1.86
N LEU A 276 6.67 9.00 2.12
CA LEU A 276 5.65 9.97 2.48
C LEU A 276 5.63 11.10 1.46
N ALA A 277 4.50 11.30 0.78
CA ALA A 277 4.29 12.41 -0.15
C ALA A 277 3.22 13.39 0.37
N ASP A 278 3.47 14.67 0.12
CA ASP A 278 2.53 15.76 0.41
C ASP A 278 1.61 15.97 -0.82
N LEU A 279 0.29 15.97 -0.59
CA LEU A 279 -0.71 16.05 -1.67
C LEU A 279 -1.27 17.47 -1.86
N VAL A 280 -0.92 18.39 -0.95
CA VAL A 280 -1.25 19.82 -0.93
C VAL A 280 -0.05 20.62 -0.39
N PRO A 281 0.05 21.95 -0.64
CA PRO A 281 1.23 22.74 -0.24
C PRO A 281 1.46 22.90 1.28
N ASP A 282 0.39 22.88 2.09
CA ASP A 282 0.47 22.99 3.56
C ASP A 282 -0.35 21.87 4.23
N PRO A 283 0.22 20.66 4.39
CA PRO A 283 -0.47 19.50 4.96
C PRO A 283 -0.28 19.39 6.47
N ASP A 284 -1.11 18.58 7.13
CA ASP A 284 -0.99 18.32 8.58
C ASP A 284 0.28 17.52 8.94
N ARG A 285 1.33 18.24 9.36
CA ARG A 285 2.65 17.70 9.76
C ARG A 285 2.65 16.90 11.08
N ARG A 286 1.48 16.65 11.67
CA ARG A 286 1.29 15.70 12.80
C ARG A 286 1.08 14.26 12.32
N TRP A 287 0.73 14.07 11.04
CA TRP A 287 0.64 12.75 10.40
C TRP A 287 1.84 12.54 9.44
N PRO A 288 2.43 11.34 9.32
CA PRO A 288 2.17 10.13 10.09
C PRO A 288 2.40 10.33 11.60
N PRO A 289 1.71 9.57 12.47
CA PRO A 289 1.83 9.76 13.92
C PRO A 289 3.29 9.69 14.36
N ARG A 290 3.76 10.74 15.03
CA ARG A 290 5.07 10.73 15.65
C ARG A 290 5.01 9.85 16.88
N CYS A 291 5.88 8.85 16.96
CA CYS A 291 6.13 8.23 18.24
C CYS A 291 6.97 9.18 19.08
N ALA A 292 6.30 9.94 19.93
CA ALA A 292 6.87 10.88 20.90
C ALA A 292 6.39 10.49 22.31
N GLU A 293 7.05 11.02 23.33
CA GLU A 293 6.71 10.79 24.75
C GLU A 293 5.38 11.43 25.16
#